data_AF-A0A853ATH9-F1
#
_entry.id   AF-A0A853ATH9-F1
#
_cell.length_a   1.000
_cell.length_b   1.000
_cell.length_c   1.000
_cell.angle_alpha   90.00
_cell.angle_beta   90.00
_cell.angle_gamma   90.00
#
_symmetry.space_group_name_H-M   'P 1'
#
loop_
_entity.id
_entity.type
_entity.pdbx_description
1 polymer ?
#
loop_
_entity_poly.entity_id
_entity_poly.type
_entity_poly.pdbx_seq_one_letter_code
_entity_poly.pdbx_strand_id
1 'polypeptide(L)' 'MNQHSRHIARTLSEDAWQITDAQGQHTARVTGTEEDAVAHAHDQLAHYGGGDVHVSDD' A
#
# COMPACT_ATOMS: atom_id res chain seq x y z
N MET A 1 -3.02 2.76 -17.83
CA MET A 1 -3.41 2.33 -16.47
C MET A 1 -2.21 1.59 -15.92
N ASN A 2 -1.46 2.21 -15.01
CA ASN A 2 -0.24 1.61 -14.47
C ASN A 2 -0.65 0.39 -13.63
N GLN A 3 -0.36 -0.80 -14.12
CA GLN A 3 -0.66 -2.07 -13.44
C GLN A 3 0.14 -2.24 -12.14
N HIS A 4 1.09 -1.35 -11.88
CA HIS A 4 1.96 -1.34 -10.71
C HIS A 4 1.64 -0.10 -9.86
N SER A 5 0.41 0.01 -9.38
CA SER A 5 0.05 1.01 -8.37
C SER A 5 -0.40 0.31 -7.09
N ARG A 6 0.05 0.81 -5.94
CA ARG A 6 -0.39 0.35 -4.62
C ARG A 6 -1.19 1.45 -3.96
N HIS A 7 -2.34 1.08 -3.42
CA HIS A 7 -3.18 1.98 -2.66
C HIS A 7 -3.18 1.57 -1.19
N ILE A 8 -2.83 2.51 -0.31
CA ILE A 8 -2.68 2.32 1.12
C ILE A 8 -3.84 3.04 1.80
N ALA A 9 -4.58 2.32 2.63
CA ALA A 9 -5.71 2.87 3.38
C ALA A 9 -5.62 2.46 4.84
N ARG A 10 -6.09 3.31 5.75
CA ARG A 10 -6.15 2.96 7.16
C ARG A 10 -7.21 1.88 7.38
N THR A 11 -6.91 0.92 8.23
CA THR A 11 -7.90 -0.09 8.64
C THR A 11 -8.74 0.46 9.80
N LEU A 12 -9.81 -0.25 10.16
CA LEU A 12 -10.61 0.03 11.36
C LEU A 12 -9.78 0.00 12.67
N SER A 13 -8.54 -0.47 12.62
CA SER A 13 -7.56 -0.35 13.70
C SER A 13 -6.63 0.82 13.41
N GLU A 14 -6.53 1.77 14.34
CA GLU A 14 -5.74 3.01 14.18
C GLU A 14 -4.24 2.76 13.92
N ASP A 15 -3.74 1.59 14.31
CA ASP A 15 -2.35 1.14 14.18
C ASP A 15 -2.12 0.22 12.96
N ALA A 16 -3.07 0.08 12.04
CA ALA A 16 -2.86 -0.78 10.88
C ALA A 16 -3.34 -0.18 9.56
N TRP A 17 -2.54 -0.44 8.53
CA TRP A 17 -2.71 0.02 7.17
C TRP A 17 -2.88 -1.18 6.24
N GLN A 18 -3.81 -1.06 5.31
CA GLN A 18 -4.09 -2.06 4.30
C GLN A 18 -3.54 -1.59 2.96
N ILE A 19 -2.80 -2.47 2.30
CA ILE A 19 -2.25 -2.24 0.97
C ILE A 19 -3.08 -3.03 -0.03
N THR A 20 -3.52 -2.35 -1.08
CA THR A 20 -4.31 -2.88 -2.17
C THR A 20 -3.63 -2.63 -3.51
N ASP A 21 -3.79 -3.56 -4.45
CA ASP A 21 -3.30 -3.42 -5.81
C ASP A 21 -4.20 -2.50 -6.66
N ALA A 22 -3.73 -2.12 -7.84
CA ALA A 22 -4.51 -1.44 -8.89
C ALA A 22 -5.85 -2.14 -9.20
N GLN A 23 -5.94 -3.45 -9.01
CA GLN A 23 -7.16 -4.23 -9.20
C GLN A 23 -8.12 -4.23 -7.99
N GLY A 24 -7.77 -3.51 -6.91
CA GLY A 24 -8.52 -3.52 -5.65
C GLY A 24 -8.32 -4.78 -4.80
N GLN A 25 -7.40 -5.66 -5.19
CA GLN A 25 -7.07 -6.85 -4.40
C GLN A 25 -6.18 -6.48 -3.22
N HIS A 26 -6.50 -7.02 -2.04
CA HIS A 26 -5.69 -6.84 -0.85
C HIS A 26 -4.38 -7.63 -0.98
N THR A 27 -3.25 -6.95 -0.83
CA THR A 27 -1.92 -7.58 -1.00
C THR A 27 -1.15 -7.69 0.31
N ALA A 28 -1.35 -6.75 1.23
CA ALA A 28 -0.72 -6.80 2.55
C ALA A 28 -1.49 -5.99 3.59
N ARG A 29 -1.19 -6.27 4.85
CA ARG A 29 -1.57 -5.46 6.01
C ARG A 29 -0.31 -5.17 6.81
N VAL A 30 -0.08 -3.90 7.09
CA VAL A 30 1.10 -3.41 7.84
C VAL A 30 0.62 -2.79 9.14
N THR A 31 1.25 -3.16 10.25
CA THR A 31 0.98 -2.57 11.57
C THR A 31 2.06 -1.55 11.90
N GLY A 32 1.68 -0.37 12.37
CA GLY A 32 2.57 0.74 12.67
C GLY A 32 2.18 2.02 11.95
N THR A 33 3.19 2.78 11.50
CA THR A 33 3.00 4.10 10.91
C THR A 33 2.67 4.03 9.42
N GLU A 34 2.13 5.12 8.88
CA GLU A 34 1.93 5.30 7.43
C GLU A 34 3.25 5.08 6.67
N GLU A 35 4.36 5.61 7.19
CA GLU A 35 5.68 5.49 6.58
C GLU A 35 6.12 4.02 6.41
N ASP A 36 5.80 3.15 7.38
CA ASP A 36 6.10 1.72 7.30
C ASP A 36 5.28 1.05 6.19
N ALA A 37 4.01 1.42 6.07
CA ALA A 37 3.13 0.94 5.01
C ALA A 37 3.59 1.40 3.62
N VAL A 38 4.02 2.67 3.51
CA VAL A 38 4.56 3.25 2.26
C VAL A 38 5.86 2.57 1.87
N ALA A 39 6.78 2.36 2.81
CA ALA A 39 8.03 1.64 2.57
C ALA A 39 7.76 0.20 2.08
N HIS A 40 6.80 -0.49 2.71
CA HIS A 40 6.41 -1.83 2.29
C HIS A 40 5.78 -1.86 0.88
N ALA A 41 4.93 -0.88 0.55
CA ALA A 41 4.36 -0.77 -0.78
C ALA A 41 5.43 -0.51 -1.86
N HIS A 42 6.42 0.35 -1.57
CA HIS A 42 7.54 0.59 -2.47
C HIS A 42 8.43 -0.64 -2.64
N ASP A 43 8.71 -1.39 -1.57
CA ASP A 43 9.45 -2.66 -1.65
C ASP A 43 8.72 -3.67 -2.55
N GLN A 44 7.40 -3.82 -2.40
CA GLN A 44 6.60 -4.67 -3.27
C GLN A 44 6.69 -4.23 -4.74
N LEU A 45 6.68 -2.93 -5.01
CA LEU A 45 6.78 -2.38 -6.37
C LEU A 45 8.19 -2.48 -6.96
N ALA A 46 9.23 -2.45 -6.12
CA ALA A 46 10.62 -2.59 -6.56
C ALA A 46 10.85 -3.93 -7.27
N HIS A 47 10.17 -5.00 -6.83
CA HIS A 47 10.19 -6.31 -7.48
C HIS A 47 9.63 -6.29 -8.93
N TYR A 48 8.80 -5.29 -9.28
CA TYR A 48 8.19 -5.12 -10.59
C TYR A 48 8.84 -4.00 -11.43
N GLY A 49 9.99 -3.48 -11.00
CA GLY A 49 10.67 -2.37 -11.67
C GLY A 49 10.15 -0.98 -11.30
N GLY A 50 9.39 -0.88 -10.20
CA GLY A 50 8.82 0.36 -9.67
C GLY A 50 7.34 0.54 -10.00
N GLY A 51 6.76 1.57 -9.40
CA GLY A 51 5.34 1.86 -9.50
C GLY A 51 4.93 3.07 -8.68
N ASP A 52 3.63 3.32 -8.63
CA ASP A 52 3.03 4.46 -7.93
C ASP A 52 2.44 4.02 -6.59
N VAL A 53 2.62 4.80 -5.53
CA VAL A 53 2.02 4.55 -4.22
C VAL A 53 1.09 5.70 -3.89
N HIS A 54 -0.15 5.37 -3.58
CA HIS A 54 -1.17 6.35 -3.24
C HIS A 54 -1.71 6.05 -1.85
N VAL A 55 -1.71 7.05 -0.97
CA VAL A 55 -2.17 6.91 0.42
C VAL A 55 -3.49 7.66 0.58
N SER A 56 -4.48 6.99 1.14
CA SER A 56 -5.76 7.57 1.53
C SER A 56 -5.96 7.44 3.04
N ASP A 57 -6.03 8.58 3.71
CA ASP A 57 -6.46 8.74 5.10
C ASP A 57 -7.94 9.19 5.06
N ASP A 58 -8.86 8.24 4.89
CA ASP A 58 -10.32 8.46 5.03
C ASP A 58 -10.79 7.86 6.36
#